data_AF-A0A6I7FB97-F1
#
_entry.id   AF-A0A6I7FB97-F1
#
_cell.length_a   1.000
_cell.length_b   1.000
_cell.length_c   1.000
_cell.angle_alpha   90.00
_cell.angle_beta   90.00
_cell.angle_gamma   90.00
#
_symmetry.space_group_name_H-M   'P 1'
#
loop_
_entity.id
_entity.type
_entity.pdbx_description
1 polymer ?
#
loop_
_entity_poly.entity_id
_entity_poly.type
_entity_poly.pdbx_seq_one_letter_code
_entity_poly.pdbx_strand_id
1 'polypeptide(L)' 'MKNRVKYLRKSEEFDLTQAQLAKEIGVSRYTIAAIEKGSNTSGEIVIKIGNFFDRDPREIFFVDDVAYSLQNGSRFDSA' A
#
# COMPACT_ATOMS: atom_id res chain seq x y z
N MET A 1 -0.85 3.12 -8.35
CA MET A 1 0.09 2.26 -7.61
C MET A 1 -0.36 0.80 -7.58
N LYS A 2 0.54 -0.16 -7.72
CA LYS A 2 0.23 -1.58 -7.47
C LYS A 2 0.07 -1.81 -5.97
N ASN A 3 -0.82 -2.71 -5.55
CA ASN A 3 -1.00 -3.00 -4.13
C ASN A 3 -1.62 -4.38 -3.85
N ARG A 4 -1.54 -4.81 -2.58
CA ARG A 4 -2.11 -6.05 -2.04
C ARG A 4 -3.35 -5.84 -1.16
N VAL A 5 -3.93 -4.64 -1.11
CA VAL A 5 -5.02 -4.29 -0.19
C VAL A 5 -6.22 -5.22 -0.36
N LYS A 6 -6.64 -5.49 -1.60
CA LYS A 6 -7.77 -6.40 -1.87
C LYS A 6 -7.50 -7.84 -1.40
N TYR A 7 -6.26 -8.30 -1.54
CA TYR A 7 -5.85 -9.64 -1.14
C TYR A 7 -5.86 -9.75 0.39
N LEU A 8 -5.22 -8.82 1.09
CA LEU A 8 -5.20 -8.78 2.56
C LEU A 8 -6.59 -8.64 3.15
N ARG A 9 -7.42 -7.75 2.60
CA ARG A 9 -8.80 -7.57 3.05
C ARG A 9 -9.63 -8.87 2.96
N LYS A 10 -9.36 -9.71 1.96
CA LYS A 10 -10.07 -10.98 1.72
C LYS A 10 -9.34 -12.21 2.26
N SER A 11 -8.26 -12.04 3.01
CA SER A 11 -7.58 -13.18 3.63
C SER A 11 -8.46 -13.76 4.75
N GLU A 12 -8.15 -14.99 5.16
CA GLU A 12 -8.84 -15.66 6.27
C GLU A 12 -8.74 -14.91 7.60
N GLU A 13 -7.72 -14.05 7.75
CA GLU A 13 -7.49 -13.23 8.94
C GLU A 13 -8.48 -12.06 9.04
N PHE A 14 -8.92 -11.49 7.91
CA PHE A 14 -9.71 -10.26 7.89
C PHE A 14 -11.14 -10.46 7.37
N ASP A 15 -11.32 -11.16 6.23
CA ASP A 15 -12.60 -11.34 5.52
C ASP A 15 -13.56 -10.13 5.57
N LEU A 16 -13.06 -8.95 5.19
CA LEU A 16 -13.83 -7.70 5.27
C LEU A 16 -14.42 -7.34 3.91
N THR A 17 -15.58 -6.68 3.93
CA THR A 17 -16.07 -5.90 2.79
C THR A 17 -15.26 -4.60 2.62
N GLN A 18 -15.32 -3.99 1.43
CA GLN A 18 -14.71 -2.67 1.21
C GLN A 18 -15.26 -1.59 2.17
N ALA A 19 -16.55 -1.70 2.55
CA ALA A 19 -17.18 -0.75 3.46
C ALA A 19 -16.69 -0.90 4.89
N GLN A 20 -16.46 -2.14 5.35
CA GLN A 20 -15.88 -2.40 6.67
C GLN A 20 -14.45 -1.87 6.76
N LEU A 21 -13.58 -2.20 5.79
CA LEU A 21 -12.22 -1.65 5.77
C LEU A 21 -12.23 -0.12 5.70
N ALA A 22 -13.13 0.47 4.91
CA ALA A 22 -13.25 1.92 4.82
C ALA A 22 -13.61 2.56 6.18
N LYS A 23 -14.49 1.92 6.95
CA LYS A 23 -14.86 2.36 8.30
C LYS A 23 -13.66 2.32 9.25
N GLU A 24 -12.89 1.23 9.25
CA GLU A 24 -11.71 1.09 10.11
C GLU A 24 -10.61 2.10 9.78
N ILE A 25 -10.41 2.40 8.49
CA ILE A 25 -9.41 3.36 8.04
C ILE A 25 -9.90 4.82 8.17
N GLY A 26 -11.21 5.04 8.34
CA GLY A 26 -11.81 6.37 8.41
C GLY A 26 -11.91 7.08 7.05
N VAL A 27 -12.22 6.34 5.99
CA VAL A 27 -12.37 6.85 4.62
C VAL A 27 -13.68 6.40 3.98
N SER A 28 -13.98 6.89 2.78
CA SER A 28 -15.15 6.42 2.04
C SER A 28 -14.93 5.01 1.47
N ARG A 29 -16.00 4.24 1.27
CA ARG A 29 -15.95 2.96 0.53
C ARG A 29 -15.35 3.15 -0.87
N TYR A 30 -15.67 4.27 -1.53
CA TYR A 30 -15.12 4.61 -2.84
C TYR A 30 -13.59 4.70 -2.80
N THR A 31 -13.02 5.31 -1.75
CA THR A 31 -11.57 5.40 -1.54
C THR A 31 -10.91 4.03 -1.52
N ILE A 32 -11.45 3.09 -0.73
CA ILE A 32 -10.93 1.70 -0.70
C ILE A 32 -11.07 1.03 -2.07
N ALA A 33 -12.23 1.17 -2.72
CA ALA A 33 -12.44 0.59 -4.05
C ALA A 33 -11.48 1.16 -5.12
N ALA A 34 -11.15 2.45 -5.04
CA ALA A 34 -10.20 3.11 -5.93
C ALA A 34 -8.76 2.63 -5.65
N ILE A 35 -8.36 2.56 -4.39
CA ILE A 35 -7.05 2.02 -3.97
C ILE A 35 -6.88 0.59 -4.49
N GLU A 36 -7.86 -0.28 -4.32
CA GLU A 36 -7.79 -1.67 -4.82
C GLU A 36 -7.66 -1.79 -6.33
N LYS A 37 -8.10 -0.77 -7.08
CA LYS A 37 -7.93 -0.67 -8.53
C LYS A 37 -6.62 0.02 -8.94
N GLY A 38 -5.84 0.46 -7.96
CA GLY A 38 -4.53 1.06 -8.17
C GLY A 38 -4.53 2.59 -8.28
N SER A 39 -5.59 3.27 -7.86
CA SER A 39 -5.55 4.73 -7.69
C SER A 39 -4.50 5.13 -6.65
N ASN A 40 -3.86 6.28 -6.86
CA ASN A 40 -2.95 6.85 -5.87
C ASN A 40 -3.75 7.36 -4.65
N THR A 41 -3.09 7.40 -3.50
CA THR A 41 -3.67 7.87 -2.23
C THR A 41 -2.63 8.64 -1.42
N SER A 42 -3.03 9.24 -0.30
CA SER A 42 -2.11 9.97 0.58
C SER A 42 -1.21 9.02 1.38
N GLY A 43 -0.02 9.50 1.78
CA GLY A 43 0.88 8.77 2.67
C GLY A 43 0.24 8.41 4.01
N GLU A 44 -0.64 9.27 4.53
CA GLU A 44 -1.40 9.00 5.76
C GLU A 44 -2.30 7.76 5.61
N ILE A 45 -3.02 7.62 4.49
CA ILE A 45 -3.88 6.45 4.24
C ILE A 45 -3.03 5.19 4.05
N VAL A 46 -1.88 5.30 3.39
CA VAL A 46 -0.92 4.20 3.24
C VAL A 46 -0.44 3.69 4.61
N ILE A 47 -0.07 4.60 5.52
CA ILE A 47 0.35 4.26 6.89
C ILE A 47 -0.80 3.64 7.69
N LYS A 48 -2.01 4.23 7.63
CA LYS A 48 -3.19 3.67 8.33
C LYS A 48 -3.49 2.24 7.88
N ILE A 49 -3.41 1.98 6.58
CA ILE A 49 -3.62 0.64 6.02
C ILE A 49 -2.53 -0.34 6.48
N GLY A 50 -1.25 0.10 6.52
CA GLY A 50 -0.16 -0.72 7.06
C GLY A 50 -0.39 -1.09 8.52
N ASN A 51 -0.72 -0.10 9.36
CA ASN A 51 -1.03 -0.32 10.77
C ASN A 51 -2.24 -1.23 10.98
N PHE A 52 -3.29 -1.07 10.17
CA PHE A 52 -4.50 -1.90 10.26
C PHE A 52 -4.21 -3.38 9.97
N PHE A 53 -3.36 -3.66 8.99
CA PHE A 53 -2.98 -5.03 8.62
C PHE A 53 -1.78 -5.57 9.41
N ASP A 54 -1.19 -4.79 10.31
CA ASP A 54 0.07 -5.11 10.99
C ASP A 54 1.18 -5.55 10.01
N ARG A 55 1.35 -4.76 8.94
CA ARG A 55 2.37 -4.99 7.90
C ARG A 55 3.06 -3.69 7.54
N ASP A 56 4.31 -3.79 7.11
CA ASP A 56 5.02 -2.63 6.59
C ASP A 56 4.31 -2.14 5.31
N PRO A 57 4.00 -0.83 5.17
CA PRO A 57 3.35 -0.33 3.97
C PRO A 57 4.07 -0.67 2.65
N ARG A 58 5.40 -0.88 2.68
CA ARG A 58 6.21 -1.29 1.53
C ARG A 58 5.96 -2.74 1.10
N GLU A 59 5.35 -3.56 1.96
CA GLU A 59 4.88 -4.92 1.62
C GLU A 59 3.48 -4.90 1.00
N ILE A 60 2.75 -3.80 1.16
CA ILE A 60 1.37 -3.65 0.69
C ILE A 60 1.31 -2.84 -0.60
N PHE A 61 2.14 -1.80 -0.75
CA PHE A 61 2.07 -0.81 -1.81
C PHE A 61 3.37 -0.77 -2.62
N PHE A 62 3.25 -0.79 -3.95
CA PHE A 62 4.38 -0.85 -4.87
C PHE A 62 4.27 0.22 -5.96
N VAL A 63 5.40 0.82 -6.27
CA VAL A 63 5.57 1.81 -7.34
C VAL A 63 6.56 1.20 -8.34
N ASP A 64 6.22 1.21 -9.62
CA ASP A 64 7.04 0.56 -10.66
C ASP A 64 8.36 1.32 -10.94
N ASP A 65 8.45 2.60 -10.55
CA ASP A 65 9.62 3.47 -10.76
C ASP A 65 10.07 4.14 -9.46
N VAL A 66 10.79 3.41 -8.61
CA VAL A 66 11.81 4.06 -7.77
C VAL A 66 13.14 3.96 -8.49
N ALA A 67 13.87 5.07 -8.60
CA ALA A 67 15.20 5.20 -9.21
C ALA A 67 16.29 4.45 -8.42
N TYR A 68 16.05 3.18 -8.08
CA TYR A 68 17.00 2.29 -7.44
C TYR A 68 18.14 1.94 -8.40
N SER A 69 17.89 1.93 -9.71
CA SER A 69 18.91 1.71 -10.75
C SER A 69 19.95 2.84 -10.84
N LEU A 70 19.67 4.04 -10.32
CA LEU A 70 20.61 5.18 -10.32
C LEU A 70 21.44 5.29 -9.03
N GLN A 71 21.15 4.47 -8.01
CA GLN A 71 21.89 4.47 -6.74
C GLN A 71 22.97 3.40 -6.65
N ASN A 72 22.97 2.40 -7.55
CA ASN A 72 23.99 1.35 -7.61
C ASN A 72 25.23 1.70 -8.46
N GLY A 73 25.26 2.85 -9.14
CA GLY A 73 26.34 3.20 -10.07
C GLY A 73 27.38 4.22 -9.57
N SER A 74 27.28 4.72 -8.33
CA SER A 74 28.07 5.89 -7.90
C SER A 74 28.67 5.81 -6.49
N ARG A 75 28.74 4.62 -5.86
CA ARG A 75 29.32 4.47 -4.51
C ARG A 75 30.46 3.45 -4.36
N PHE A 76 31.04 2.96 -5.46
CA PHE A 76 32.23 2.10 -5.41
C PHE A 76 33.19 2.37 -6.58
N ASP A 77 33.64 3.61 -6.72
CA ASP A 77 34.88 3.96 -7.44
C ASP A 77 35.50 5.17 -6.73
N SER A 78 35.90 4.97 -5.48
CA SER A 78 36.72 5.93 -4.71
C SER A 78 37.50 5.19 -3.62
N ALA A 79 38.38 4.28 -4.01
CA ALA A 79 39.51 3.80 -3.21
C ALA A 79 40.53 3.13 -4.14
#